data_AF-A0A352FJN4-F1
#
_entry.id   AF-A0A352FJN4-F1
#
_cell.length_a   1.000
_cell.length_b   1.000
_cell.length_c   1.000
_cell.angle_alpha   90.00
_cell.angle_beta   90.00
_cell.angle_gamma   90.00
#
_symmetry.space_group_name_H-M   'P 1'
#
loop_
_entity.id
_entity.type
_entity.pdbx_description
1 polymer ?
#
loop_
_entity_poly.entity_id
_entity_poly.type
_entity_poly.pdbx_seq_one_letter_code
_entity_poly.pdbx_strand_id
1 'polypeptide(L)'
;MSKIKNIQDDPLIQIALPARQWVVLLAILNGTIHDKIAPAVEKLRERGITLDKVNATLGDIDDAQVTALAGPLIIQGVIIKELTAKGIVNPVVNERIGIDVLLDRAEEFNTATKKPD
;
A
#
# COMPACT_ATOMS: atom_id res chain seq x y z
N MET A 1 23.70 -26.69 -8.86
CA MET A 1 23.83 -25.22 -8.80
C MET A 1 22.60 -24.63 -9.49
N SER A 2 21.64 -24.13 -8.71
CA SER A 2 20.43 -23.49 -9.26
C SER A 2 20.79 -22.08 -9.72
N LYS A 3 20.64 -21.79 -11.01
CA LYS A 3 20.86 -20.45 -11.56
C LYS A 3 19.68 -19.58 -11.12
N ILE A 4 19.92 -18.71 -10.14
CA ILE A 4 18.97 -17.65 -9.78
C ILE A 4 18.79 -16.79 -11.03
N LYS A 5 17.58 -16.80 -11.60
CA LYS A 5 17.22 -15.95 -12.74
C LYS A 5 17.22 -14.50 -12.24
N ASN A 6 18.05 -13.66 -12.86
CA ASN A 6 18.13 -12.25 -12.51
C ASN A 6 16.82 -11.57 -12.95
N ILE A 7 16.02 -11.10 -11.99
CA ILE A 7 14.68 -10.50 -12.23
C ILE A 7 14.77 -9.24 -13.12
N GLN A 8 15.97 -8.69 -13.31
CA GLN A 8 16.24 -7.53 -14.15
C GLN A 8 15.97 -7.72 -15.66
N ASP A 9 15.90 -8.96 -16.17
CA ASP A 9 15.76 -9.22 -17.61
C ASP A 9 14.31 -9.44 -18.07
N ASP A 10 13.32 -9.49 -17.16
CA ASP A 10 11.92 -9.54 -17.56
C ASP A 10 11.46 -8.10 -17.90
N PRO A 11 10.99 -7.82 -19.13
CA PRO A 11 10.54 -6.49 -19.49
C PRO A 11 9.39 -6.08 -18.56
N LEU A 12 9.64 -5.05 -17.75
CA LEU A 12 8.62 -4.47 -16.87
C LEU A 12 7.38 -4.16 -17.72
N ILE A 13 6.24 -4.71 -17.32
CA ILE A 13 4.98 -4.42 -17.99
C ILE A 13 4.66 -2.94 -17.74
N GLN A 14 4.87 -2.10 -18.76
CA GLN A 14 4.48 -0.70 -18.72
C GLN A 14 3.01 -0.59 -19.15
N ILE A 15 2.14 -0.31 -18.19
CA ILE A 15 0.71 -0.08 -18.47
C ILE A 15 0.48 1.43 -18.58
N ALA A 16 0.32 1.92 -19.82
CA ALA A 16 -0.08 3.31 -20.08
C ALA A 16 -1.60 3.38 -20.28
N LEU A 17 -2.34 3.71 -19.23
CA LEU A 17 -3.79 3.94 -19.33
C LEU A 17 -4.11 5.42 -19.58
N PRO A 18 -5.14 5.75 -20.38
CA PRO A 18 -5.71 7.08 -20.42
C PRO A 18 -6.15 7.55 -19.02
N ALA A 19 -6.01 8.85 -18.76
CA ALA A 19 -6.43 9.53 -17.53
C ALA A 19 -7.75 9.03 -16.93
N ARG A 20 -8.81 8.95 -17.76
CA ARG A 20 -10.14 8.49 -17.36
C ARG A 20 -10.15 7.07 -16.78
N GLN A 21 -9.30 6.17 -17.30
CA GLN A 21 -9.24 4.78 -16.83
C GLN A 21 -8.52 4.68 -15.49
N TRP A 22 -7.50 5.52 -15.25
CA TRP A 22 -6.88 5.65 -13.93
C TRP A 22 -7.87 6.15 -12.87
N VAL A 23 -8.74 7.11 -13.22
CA VAL A 23 -9.81 7.58 -12.32
C VAL A 23 -10.81 6.47 -12.01
N VAL A 24 -11.20 5.67 -13.01
CA VAL A 24 -12.09 4.51 -12.79
C VAL A 24 -11.43 3.46 -11.89
N LEU A 25 -10.16 3.14 -12.12
CA LEU A 25 -9.42 2.21 -11.26
C LEU A 25 -9.32 2.73 -9.83
N LEU A 26 -9.04 4.02 -9.66
CA LEU A 26 -9.01 4.66 -8.34
C LEU A 26 -10.38 4.55 -7.63
N ALA A 27 -11.48 4.73 -8.36
CA ALA A 27 -12.83 4.59 -7.79
C ALA A 27 -13.13 3.15 -7.34
N ILE A 28 -12.81 2.15 -8.17
CA ILE A 28 -12.98 0.72 -7.83
C ILE A 28 -12.11 0.34 -6.62
N LEU A 29 -10.89 0.84 -6.60
CA LEU A 29 -9.95 0.61 -5.50
C LEU A 29 -10.44 1.23 -4.20
N ASN A 30 -10.95 2.46 -4.24
CA ASN A 30 -11.54 3.13 -3.08
C ASN A 30 -12.73 2.34 -2.54
N GLY A 31 -13.62 1.83 -3.41
CA GLY A 31 -14.71 0.95 -3.02
C GLY A 31 -14.19 -0.33 -2.34
N THR A 32 -13.15 -0.95 -2.90
CA THR A 32 -12.52 -2.15 -2.31
C THR A 32 -11.92 -1.87 -0.93
N ILE A 33 -11.23 -0.74 -0.76
CA ILE A 33 -10.66 -0.32 0.52
C ILE A 33 -11.77 -0.14 1.55
N HIS A 34 -12.82 0.59 1.18
CA HIS A 34 -13.95 0.87 2.07
C HIS A 34 -14.73 -0.39 2.47
N ASP A 35 -15.06 -1.24 1.50
CA ASP A 35 -16.01 -2.35 1.72
C ASP A 35 -15.34 -3.62 2.27
N LYS A 36 -14.04 -3.81 2.00
CA LYS A 36 -13.33 -5.05 2.35
C LYS A 36 -12.19 -4.83 3.33
N ILE A 37 -11.35 -3.84 3.08
CA ILE A 37 -10.10 -3.67 3.82
C ILE A 37 -10.35 -2.99 5.17
N ALA A 38 -11.06 -1.85 5.18
CA ALA A 38 -11.35 -1.14 6.42
C ALA A 38 -12.08 -2.02 7.45
N PRO A 39 -13.11 -2.82 7.09
CA PRO A 39 -13.74 -3.75 8.03
C PRO A 39 -12.81 -4.88 8.49
N ALA A 40 -11.91 -5.37 7.63
CA ALA A 40 -10.94 -6.39 8.01
C ALA A 40 -9.92 -5.86 9.02
N VAL A 41 -9.41 -4.64 8.80
CA VAL A 41 -8.52 -3.94 9.73
C VAL A 41 -9.23 -3.68 11.06
N GLU A 42 -10.50 -3.26 11.02
CA GLU A 42 -11.30 -3.03 12.22
C GLU A 42 -11.48 -4.33 13.03
N LYS A 43 -11.79 -5.46 12.38
CA LYS A 43 -11.87 -6.77 13.05
C LYS A 43 -10.55 -7.19 13.69
N LEU A 44 -9.41 -6.88 13.07
CA LEU A 44 -8.10 -7.14 13.66
C LEU A 44 -7.90 -6.27 14.92
N ARG A 45 -8.29 -4.99 14.84
CA ARG A 45 -8.26 -4.06 15.98
C ARG A 45 -9.15 -4.54 17.14
N GLU A 46 -10.37 -4.96 16.86
CA GLU A 46 -11.31 -5.52 17.84
C GLU A 46 -10.77 -6.77 18.54
N ARG A 47 -9.96 -7.58 17.83
CA ARG A 47 -9.24 -8.74 18.40
C ARG A 47 -8.04 -8.34 19.27
N GLY A 48 -7.82 -7.05 19.46
CA GLY A 48 -6.69 -6.52 20.21
C GLY A 48 -5.36 -6.64 19.47
N ILE A 49 -5.40 -6.93 18.15
CA ILE A 49 -4.23 -6.84 17.27
C ILE A 49 -4.11 -5.36 16.90
N THR A 50 -3.43 -4.63 17.78
CA THR A 50 -3.07 -3.25 17.56
C THR A 50 -1.75 -3.18 16.81
N LEU A 51 -1.48 -2.08 16.09
CA LEU A 51 -0.26 -1.93 15.29
C LEU A 51 1.02 -2.17 16.11
N ASP A 52 1.06 -1.74 17.36
CA ASP A 52 2.13 -1.99 18.33
C ASP A 52 2.33 -3.48 18.69
N LYS A 53 1.27 -4.29 18.62
CA LYS A 53 1.34 -5.75 18.81
C LYS A 53 1.59 -6.50 17.52
N VAL A 54 1.31 -5.92 16.35
CA VAL A 54 1.58 -6.55 15.05
C VAL A 54 3.01 -7.05 15.03
N ASN A 55 4.02 -6.28 15.48
CA ASN A 55 5.41 -6.74 15.48
C ASN A 55 5.71 -7.91 16.44
N ALA A 56 5.00 -8.03 17.56
CA ALA A 56 5.10 -9.18 18.46
C ALA A 56 4.31 -10.40 17.94
N THR A 57 3.32 -10.14 17.10
CA THR A 57 2.38 -11.11 16.48
C THR A 57 2.69 -11.32 14.99
N LEU A 58 3.80 -10.79 14.46
CA LEU A 58 4.19 -10.87 13.04
C LEU A 58 4.47 -12.31 12.64
N GLY A 59 4.81 -13.18 13.61
CA GLY A 59 4.88 -14.62 13.40
C GLY A 59 3.52 -15.29 13.14
N ASP A 60 2.40 -14.64 13.52
CA ASP A 60 1.04 -15.15 13.38
C ASP A 60 0.27 -14.54 12.19
N ILE A 61 0.76 -13.44 11.60
CA ILE A 61 0.16 -12.80 10.43
C ILE A 61 1.00 -13.14 9.20
N ASP A 62 0.47 -14.01 8.35
CA ASP A 62 1.11 -14.43 7.09
C ASP A 62 1.38 -13.23 6.16
N ASP A 63 2.52 -13.24 5.47
CA ASP A 63 2.95 -12.23 4.48
C ASP A 63 1.88 -12.00 3.40
N ALA A 64 1.12 -13.04 3.07
CA ALA A 64 0.00 -12.95 2.13
C ALA A 64 -1.14 -12.05 2.64
N GLN A 65 -1.41 -12.05 3.96
CA GLN A 65 -2.43 -11.20 4.57
C GLN A 65 -1.97 -9.75 4.65
N VAL A 66 -0.70 -9.52 4.99
CA VAL A 66 -0.09 -8.18 4.96
C VAL A 66 -0.17 -7.61 3.55
N THR A 67 0.22 -8.40 2.54
CA THR A 67 0.16 -8.00 1.13
C THR A 67 -1.28 -7.72 0.68
N ALA A 68 -2.25 -8.54 1.09
CA ALA A 68 -3.66 -8.36 0.74
C ALA A 68 -4.28 -7.08 1.33
N LEU A 69 -3.82 -6.65 2.51
CA LEU A 69 -4.32 -5.44 3.18
C LEU A 69 -3.56 -4.18 2.72
N ALA A 70 -2.24 -4.25 2.58
CA ALA A 70 -1.39 -3.11 2.26
C ALA A 70 -1.28 -2.84 0.76
N GLY A 71 -1.28 -3.87 -0.09
CA GLY A 71 -1.12 -3.75 -1.54
C GLY A 71 -2.11 -2.78 -2.18
N PRO A 72 -3.42 -2.85 -1.87
CA PRO A 72 -4.39 -1.90 -2.38
C PRO A 72 -4.13 -0.43 -1.97
N LEU A 73 -3.61 -0.18 -0.76
CA LEU A 73 -3.25 1.17 -0.30
C LEU A 73 -2.02 1.70 -1.06
N ILE A 74 -1.02 0.84 -1.29
CA ILE A 74 0.17 1.19 -2.08
C ILE A 74 -0.22 1.55 -3.51
N ILE A 75 -1.06 0.73 -4.16
CA ILE A 75 -1.55 0.99 -5.52
C ILE A 75 -2.32 2.31 -5.57
N GLN A 76 -3.14 2.60 -4.55
CA GLN A 76 -3.88 3.86 -4.44
C GLN A 76 -2.92 5.06 -4.43
N GLY A 77 -1.89 5.03 -3.59
CA GLY A 77 -0.88 6.08 -3.50
C GLY A 77 -0.14 6.31 -4.81
N VAL A 78 0.19 5.24 -5.54
CA VAL A 78 0.87 5.32 -6.85
C VAL A 78 -0.03 5.98 -7.90
N ILE A 79 -1.29 5.57 -7.98
CA ILE A 79 -2.26 6.15 -8.92
C ILE A 79 -2.48 7.63 -8.63
N ILE A 80 -2.61 8.02 -7.35
CA ILE A 80 -2.80 9.41 -6.95
C ILE A 80 -1.59 10.27 -7.34
N LYS A 81 -0.37 9.78 -7.13
CA LYS A 81 0.86 10.48 -7.55
C LYS A 81 0.89 10.73 -9.05
N GLU A 82 0.59 9.71 -9.84
CA GLU A 82 0.58 9.80 -11.31
C GLU A 82 -0.52 10.74 -11.83
N LEU A 83 -1.74 10.65 -11.27
CA LEU A 83 -2.84 11.53 -11.64
C LEU A 83 -2.59 13.00 -11.26
N THR A 84 -1.90 13.23 -10.14
CA THR A 84 -1.49 14.56 -9.69
C THR A 84 -0.43 15.14 -10.62
N ALA A 85 0.56 14.36 -11.02
CA ALA A 85 1.59 14.79 -11.98
C ALA A 85 1.01 15.20 -13.34
N LYS A 86 -0.15 14.63 -13.71
CA LYS A 86 -0.90 15.00 -14.93
C LYS A 86 -1.90 16.16 -14.73
N GLY A 87 -1.98 16.74 -13.53
CA GLY A 87 -2.90 17.84 -13.20
C GLY A 87 -4.38 17.43 -13.11
N ILE A 88 -4.67 16.14 -12.99
CA ILE A 88 -6.05 15.62 -12.94
C ILE A 88 -6.60 15.65 -11.50
N VAL A 89 -5.72 15.39 -10.53
CA VAL A 89 -6.04 15.39 -9.10
C VAL A 89 -5.35 16.57 -8.43
N ASN A 90 -6.02 17.18 -7.45
CA ASN A 90 -5.47 18.29 -6.68
C ASN A 90 -4.20 17.85 -5.93
N PRO A 91 -3.07 18.60 -6.02
CA PRO A 91 -1.83 18.28 -5.33
C PRO A 91 -1.96 17.97 -3.84
N VAL A 92 -2.90 18.63 -3.14
CA VAL A 92 -3.19 18.41 -1.72
C VAL A 92 -3.56 16.95 -1.42
N VAL A 93 -4.12 16.21 -2.38
CA VAL A 93 -4.45 14.79 -2.21
C VAL A 93 -3.19 13.94 -2.16
N ASN A 94 -2.21 14.22 -3.04
CA ASN A 94 -0.94 13.51 -3.06
C ASN A 94 -0.11 13.78 -1.79
N GLU A 95 -0.16 15.00 -1.26
CA GLU A 95 0.49 15.37 0.00
C GLU A 95 -0.10 14.68 1.24
N ARG A 96 -1.31 14.12 1.14
CA ARG A 96 -2.00 13.48 2.28
C ARG A 96 -1.99 11.96 2.21
N ILE A 97 -2.17 11.42 1.01
CA ILE A 97 -2.39 9.99 0.76
C ILE A 97 -1.65 9.47 -0.49
N GLY A 98 -0.68 10.24 -1.01
CA GLY A 98 0.22 9.77 -2.05
C GLY A 98 1.18 8.70 -1.55
N ILE A 99 1.82 7.97 -2.47
CA ILE A 99 2.70 6.86 -2.11
C ILE A 99 3.87 7.27 -1.22
N ASP A 100 4.45 8.44 -1.44
CA ASP A 100 5.61 8.90 -0.64
C ASP A 100 5.22 9.04 0.85
N VAL A 101 4.06 9.62 1.13
CA VAL A 101 3.52 9.75 2.49
C VAL A 101 3.23 8.40 3.13
N LEU A 102 2.74 7.43 2.34
CA LEU A 102 2.49 6.08 2.82
C LEU A 102 3.78 5.35 3.17
N LEU A 103 4.84 5.56 2.38
CA LEU A 103 6.17 5.00 2.64
C LEU A 103 6.83 5.66 3.84
N ASP A 104 6.78 6.99 3.97
CA ASP A 104 7.32 7.72 5.13
C ASP A 104 6.68 7.21 6.43
N ARG A 105 5.35 7.06 6.45
CA ARG A 105 4.64 6.49 7.61
C ARG A 105 5.03 5.04 7.90
N ALA A 106 5.33 4.24 6.87
CA ALA A 106 5.80 2.87 7.05
C ALA A 106 7.24 2.83 7.62
N GLU A 107 8.10 3.77 7.20
CA GLU A 107 9.46 3.92 7.74
C GLU A 107 9.46 4.42 9.18
N GLU A 108 8.65 5.42 9.52
CA GLU A 108 8.41 5.87 10.90
C GLU A 108 7.95 4.70 11.78
N PHE A 109 7.08 3.84 11.24
CA PHE A 109 6.60 2.67 11.96
C PHE A 109 7.70 1.61 12.18
N ASN A 110 8.50 1.33 11.16
CA ASN A 110 9.64 0.39 11.26
C ASN A 110 10.75 0.90 12.18
N THR A 111 10.94 2.23 12.27
CA THR A 111 11.95 2.83 13.15
C THR A 111 11.47 2.98 14.58
N ALA A 112 10.20 3.33 14.82
CA ALA A 112 9.60 3.41 16.16
C ALA A 112 9.54 2.06 16.89
N THR A 113 9.54 0.95 16.14
CA THR A 113 9.47 -0.41 16.68
C THR A 113 10.84 -1.06 16.88
N LYS A 114 11.90 -0.50 16.27
CA LYS A 114 13.29 -0.78 16.64
C LYS A 114 13.67 0.09 17.83
N LYS A 115 13.38 -0.36 19.05
CA LYS A 115 14.01 0.23 20.25
C LYS A 115 15.54 0.14 20.09
N PRO A 116 16.30 1.20 20.43
CA PRO A 116 17.75 1.08 20.56
C PRO A 116 18.06 0.11 21.70
N ASP A 117 19.00 -0.80 21.44
CA ASP A 117 19.59 -1.70 22.45
C ASP A 117 20.27 -0.93 23.58
#